data_AF-A0A9R1DYQ3-F1
#
_entry.id   AF-A0A9R1DYQ3-F1
#
_cell.length_a   1.000
_cell.length_b   1.000
_cell.length_c   1.000
_cell.angle_alpha   90.00
_cell.angle_beta   90.00
_cell.angle_gamma   90.00
#
_symmetry.space_group_name_H-M   'P 1'
#
loop_
_entity.id
_entity.type
_entity.pdbx_description
1 polymer ?
#
loop_
_entity_poly.entity_id
_entity_poly.type
_entity_poly.pdbx_seq_one_letter_code
_entity_poly.pdbx_strand_id
1 'polypeptide(L)'
;SRRNWKPNVQEKRLFSYIHDRHIRVKVTTHALRCIDKAGGIDEYLLKTPYNKMDTEMGIAWKAKIEKMYSELAGMEVGFFPPEKEAKIEQGFEEIRSAKREFRSESRRALGVAKQSQLEATKADDDETTEVVDTNEEASDVAEKS
;
A
#
# COMPACT_ATOMS: atom_id res chain seq x y z
N SER A 1 27.72 -9.28 -55.56
CA SER A 1 26.43 -9.11 -54.86
C SER A 1 26.70 -9.00 -53.36
N ARG A 2 26.27 -7.92 -52.68
CA ARG A 2 26.55 -7.69 -51.24
C ARG A 2 25.35 -8.15 -50.41
N ARG A 3 25.58 -9.07 -49.46
CA ARG A 3 24.55 -9.56 -48.52
C ARG A 3 24.57 -8.73 -47.23
N ASN A 4 23.39 -8.42 -46.68
CA ASN A 4 23.22 -7.80 -45.37
C ASN A 4 22.73 -8.85 -44.37
N TRP A 5 23.36 -8.93 -43.21
CA TRP A 5 23.01 -9.86 -42.13
C TRP A 5 22.49 -9.08 -40.93
N LYS A 6 21.19 -9.20 -40.66
CA LYS A 6 20.54 -8.51 -39.54
C LYS A 6 20.61 -9.38 -38.27
N PRO A 7 20.93 -8.81 -37.10
CA PRO A 7 20.91 -9.55 -35.85
C PRO A 7 19.48 -9.91 -35.42
N ASN A 8 19.34 -10.98 -34.65
CA ASN A 8 18.05 -11.38 -34.08
C ASN A 8 17.74 -10.54 -32.82
N VAL A 9 16.96 -9.47 -33.00
CA VAL A 9 16.53 -8.54 -31.95
C VAL A 9 15.11 -8.85 -31.50
N GLN A 10 14.91 -8.95 -30.19
CA GLN A 10 13.65 -9.33 -29.56
C GLN A 10 13.28 -8.32 -28.46
N GLU A 11 12.01 -7.95 -28.36
CA GLU A 11 11.52 -7.14 -27.25
C GLU A 11 11.19 -8.03 -26.05
N LYS A 12 11.82 -7.76 -24.91
CA LYS A 12 11.66 -8.55 -23.69
C LYS A 12 11.47 -7.65 -22.47
N ARG A 13 10.80 -8.22 -21.46
CA ARG A 13 10.65 -7.62 -20.13
C ARG A 13 11.70 -8.23 -19.22
N LEU A 14 12.64 -7.40 -18.76
CA LEU A 14 13.69 -7.80 -17.83
C LEU A 14 13.43 -7.16 -16.48
N PHE A 15 13.59 -7.91 -15.40
CA PHE A 15 13.43 -7.39 -14.05
C PHE A 15 14.74 -6.72 -13.58
N SER A 16 14.64 -5.49 -13.09
CA SER A 16 15.74 -4.75 -12.45
C SER A 16 15.49 -4.73 -10.95
N TYR A 17 16.45 -5.25 -10.18
CA TYR A 17 16.35 -5.36 -8.73
C TYR A 17 16.42 -3.99 -8.07
N ILE A 18 17.31 -3.11 -8.55
CA ILE A 18 17.49 -1.78 -7.96
C ILE A 18 16.27 -0.87 -8.18
N HIS A 19 15.50 -1.10 -9.24
CA HIS A 19 14.27 -0.35 -9.54
C HIS A 19 12.98 -1.07 -9.11
N ASP A 20 13.08 -2.29 -8.58
CA ASP A 20 11.96 -3.19 -8.22
C ASP A 20 10.86 -3.26 -9.30
N ARG A 21 11.26 -3.29 -10.58
CA ARG A 21 10.30 -3.26 -11.69
C ARG A 21 10.81 -3.95 -12.94
N HIS A 22 9.85 -4.35 -13.77
CA HIS A 22 10.13 -4.86 -15.11
C HIS A 22 10.34 -3.70 -16.09
N ILE A 23 11.44 -3.75 -16.84
CA ILE A 23 11.80 -2.81 -17.89
C ILE A 23 11.68 -3.50 -19.25
N ARG A 24 11.05 -2.81 -20.21
CA ARG A 24 10.92 -3.30 -21.60
C ARG A 24 12.09 -2.79 -22.42
N VAL A 25 12.86 -3.70 -23.00
CA VAL A 25 14.02 -3.37 -23.82
C VAL A 25 14.13 -4.31 -25.01
N LYS A 26 14.59 -3.76 -26.13
CA LYS A 26 14.95 -4.53 -27.33
C LYS A 26 16.36 -5.06 -27.15
N VAL A 27 16.49 -6.37 -27.07
CA VAL A 27 17.75 -7.06 -26.79
C VAL A 27 18.05 -8.08 -27.88
N THR A 28 19.32 -8.27 -28.18
CA THR A 28 19.75 -9.38 -29.03
C THR A 28 19.71 -10.69 -28.24
N THR A 29 19.54 -11.81 -28.94
CA THR A 29 19.58 -13.14 -28.30
C THR A 29 20.90 -13.45 -27.60
N HIS A 30 22.01 -12.92 -28.10
CA HIS A 30 23.31 -13.05 -27.45
C HIS A 30 23.37 -12.25 -26.14
N ALA A 31 22.92 -10.99 -26.15
CA ALA A 31 22.86 -10.17 -24.95
C ALA A 31 21.96 -10.81 -23.87
N LEU A 32 20.83 -11.39 -24.26
CA LEU A 32 19.94 -12.09 -23.34
C LEU A 32 20.67 -13.24 -22.61
N ARG A 33 21.42 -14.08 -23.33
CA ARG A 33 22.24 -15.12 -22.70
C ARG A 33 23.32 -14.57 -21.77
N CYS A 34 23.92 -13.43 -22.12
CA CYS A 34 24.91 -12.78 -21.27
C CYS A 34 24.29 -12.19 -19.99
N ILE A 35 23.06 -11.68 -20.07
CA ILE A 35 22.28 -11.21 -18.92
C ILE A 35 21.98 -12.38 -17.97
N ASP A 36 21.52 -13.51 -18.52
CA ASP A 36 21.23 -14.72 -17.74
C ASP A 36 22.52 -15.25 -17.06
N LYS A 37 23.64 -15.25 -17.78
CA LYS A 37 24.96 -15.63 -17.24
C LYS A 37 25.47 -14.67 -16.16
N ALA A 38 25.16 -13.38 -16.28
CA ALA A 38 25.55 -12.38 -15.30
C ALA A 38 24.70 -12.44 -14.01
N GLY A 39 23.48 -13.00 -14.10
CA GLY A 39 22.52 -13.13 -13.00
C GLY A 39 21.43 -12.05 -12.98
N GLY A 40 21.29 -11.25 -14.04
CA GLY A 40 20.33 -10.15 -14.09
C GLY A 40 20.79 -8.99 -14.96
N ILE A 41 19.88 -8.05 -15.24
CA ILE A 41 20.19 -6.88 -16.08
C ILE A 41 21.12 -5.89 -15.37
N ASP A 42 20.90 -5.67 -14.06
CA ASP A 42 21.70 -4.73 -13.27
C ASP A 42 23.14 -5.22 -13.16
N GLU A 43 23.33 -6.49 -12.78
CA GLU A 43 24.64 -7.15 -12.76
C GLU A 43 25.35 -7.12 -14.11
N TYR A 44 24.62 -7.34 -15.20
CA TYR A 44 25.17 -7.29 -16.54
C TYR A 44 25.72 -5.90 -16.88
N LEU A 45 24.97 -4.84 -16.55
CA LEU A 45 25.40 -3.46 -16.79
C LEU A 45 26.61 -3.09 -15.94
N LEU A 46 26.65 -3.51 -14.67
CA LEU A 46 27.78 -3.26 -13.78
C LEU A 46 29.06 -3.99 -14.24
N LYS A 47 28.95 -5.26 -14.64
CA LYS A 47 30.08 -6.09 -15.11
C LYS A 47 30.60 -5.67 -16.49
N THR A 48 29.78 -5.05 -17.32
CA THR A 48 30.17 -4.66 -18.68
C THR A 48 31.03 -3.39 -18.64
N PRO A 49 32.25 -3.39 -19.21
CA PRO A 49 33.09 -2.19 -19.26
C PRO A 49 32.51 -1.15 -20.24
N TYR A 50 32.74 0.14 -19.95
CA TYR A 50 32.23 1.25 -20.77
C TYR A 50 32.64 1.15 -22.25
N ASN A 51 33.84 0.63 -22.54
CA ASN A 51 34.32 0.43 -23.92
C ASN A 51 33.50 -0.54 -24.76
N LYS A 52 32.70 -1.42 -24.12
CA LYS A 52 31.80 -2.37 -24.80
C LYS A 52 30.34 -1.89 -24.83
N MET A 53 30.06 -0.73 -24.25
CA MET A 53 28.72 -0.16 -24.22
C MET A 53 28.60 0.85 -25.36
N ASP A 54 28.15 0.37 -26.52
CA ASP A 54 28.03 1.22 -27.71
C ASP A 54 26.81 2.16 -27.66
N THR A 55 25.92 1.97 -26.68
CA THR A 55 24.65 2.72 -26.58
C THR A 55 24.72 3.73 -25.44
N GLU A 56 24.46 5.00 -25.74
CA GLU A 56 24.37 6.10 -24.75
C GLU A 56 23.41 5.78 -23.61
N MET A 57 22.28 5.16 -23.95
CA MET A 57 21.26 4.73 -23.00
C MET A 57 21.80 3.70 -22.00
N GLY A 58 22.67 2.79 -22.46
CA GLY A 58 23.33 1.81 -21.59
C GLY A 58 24.28 2.49 -20.61
N ILE A 59 25.07 3.47 -21.07
CA ILE A 59 25.99 4.24 -20.22
C ILE A 59 25.19 5.01 -19.15
N ALA A 60 24.12 5.70 -19.55
CA ALA A 60 23.25 6.43 -18.64
C ALA A 60 22.61 5.53 -17.58
N TRP A 61 22.18 4.32 -17.97
CA TRP A 61 21.63 3.35 -17.05
C TRP A 61 22.66 2.84 -16.06
N LYS A 62 23.87 2.51 -16.52
CA LYS A 62 24.94 2.08 -15.64
C LYS A 62 25.26 3.15 -14.59
N ALA A 63 25.44 4.39 -15.01
CA ALA A 63 25.69 5.51 -14.09
C ALA A 63 24.55 5.69 -13.07
N LYS A 64 23.29 5.55 -13.51
CA LYS A 64 22.12 5.63 -12.62
C LYS A 64 22.11 4.50 -11.60
N ILE A 65 22.40 3.27 -12.04
CA ILE A 65 22.47 2.09 -11.18
C ILE A 65 23.60 2.26 -10.16
N GLU A 66 24.80 2.61 -10.59
CA GLU A 66 25.97 2.85 -9.70
C GLU A 66 25.67 3.90 -8.62
N LYS A 67 24.98 4.99 -9.00
CA LYS A 67 24.53 6.02 -8.07
C LYS A 67 23.58 5.45 -7.01
N MET A 68 22.54 4.72 -7.43
CA MET A 68 21.57 4.14 -6.48
C MET A 68 22.24 3.09 -5.58
N TYR A 69 23.13 2.26 -6.09
CA TYR A 69 23.88 1.31 -5.26
C TYR A 69 24.79 2.02 -4.25
N SER A 70 25.38 3.17 -4.62
CA SER A 70 26.17 3.99 -3.70
C SER A 70 25.31 4.62 -2.61
N GLU A 71 24.10 5.07 -2.95
CA GLU A 71 23.10 5.54 -1.99
C GLU A 71 22.65 4.42 -1.04
N LEU A 72 22.36 3.22 -1.56
CA LEU A 72 22.02 2.06 -0.74
C LEU A 72 23.19 1.60 0.14
N ALA A 73 24.43 1.68 -0.34
CA ALA A 73 25.61 1.31 0.44
C ALA A 73 25.92 2.32 1.55
N GLY A 74 25.65 3.60 1.29
CA GLY A 74 25.75 4.66 2.29
C GLY A 74 24.57 4.68 3.27
N MET A 75 23.46 4.03 2.93
CA MET A 75 22.39 3.75 3.87
C MET A 75 22.91 2.69 4.84
N GLU A 76 23.30 3.12 6.04
CA GLU A 76 23.55 2.20 7.14
C GLU A 76 22.31 1.33 7.31
N VAL A 77 22.39 0.06 6.91
CA VAL A 77 21.49 -0.98 7.39
C VAL A 77 21.77 -1.10 8.87
N GLY A 78 21.17 -0.18 9.62
CA GLY A 78 21.33 -0.05 11.04
C GLY A 78 20.87 -1.35 11.67
N PHE A 79 21.82 -2.14 12.13
CA PHE A 79 21.58 -2.95 13.30
C PHE A 79 21.18 -1.96 14.39
N PHE A 80 19.87 -1.79 14.61
CA PHE A 80 19.40 -0.83 15.59
C PHE A 80 20.01 -1.23 16.93
N PRO A 81 20.77 -0.36 17.61
CA PRO A 81 21.23 -0.69 18.96
C PRO A 81 20.00 -0.99 19.83
N PRO A 82 20.08 -1.96 20.75
CA PRO A 82 18.91 -2.51 21.45
C PRO A 82 18.10 -1.44 22.19
N GLU A 83 18.74 -0.33 22.58
CA GLU A 83 18.07 0.83 23.19
C GLU A 83 17.14 1.58 22.23
N LYS A 84 17.51 1.71 20.95
CA LYS A 84 16.66 2.34 19.93
C LYS A 84 15.49 1.42 19.56
N GLU A 85 15.72 0.11 19.52
CA GLU A 85 14.66 -0.89 19.30
C GLU A 85 13.63 -0.84 20.42
N ALA A 86 14.07 -0.78 21.69
CA ALA A 86 13.16 -0.69 22.84
C ALA A 86 12.29 0.57 22.81
N LYS A 87 12.83 1.72 22.40
CA LYS A 87 12.07 2.98 22.25
C LYS A 87 11.05 2.89 21.12
N ILE A 88 11.40 2.22 20.02
CA ILE A 88 10.50 1.97 18.90
C ILE A 88 9.35 1.04 19.35
N GLU A 89 9.65 -0.01 20.11
CA GLU A 89 8.64 -0.94 20.66
C GLU A 89 7.69 -0.21 21.63
N GLN A 90 8.23 0.61 22.53
CA GLN A 90 7.42 1.45 23.42
C GLN A 90 6.47 2.37 22.63
N GLY A 91 6.97 3.01 21.57
CA GLY A 91 6.14 3.81 20.68
C GLY A 91 5.02 3.01 20.00
N PHE A 92 5.27 1.76 19.60
CA PHE A 92 4.22 0.89 19.05
C PHE A 92 3.19 0.45 20.10
N GLU A 93 3.59 0.24 21.35
CA GLU A 93 2.72 -0.11 22.47
C GLU A 93 1.79 1.06 22.83
N GLU A 94 2.31 2.28 22.82
CA GLU A 94 1.55 3.51 23.01
C GLU A 94 0.53 3.72 21.88
N ILE A 95 0.93 3.54 20.62
CA ILE A 95 0.01 3.60 19.47
C ILE A 95 -1.08 2.53 19.58
N ARG A 96 -0.73 1.31 19.99
CA ARG A 96 -1.70 0.22 20.22
C ARG A 96 -2.69 0.57 21.33
N SER A 97 -2.19 1.14 22.41
CA SER A 97 -2.99 1.52 23.58
C SER A 97 -3.91 2.70 23.26
N ALA A 98 -3.39 3.76 22.63
CA ALA A 98 -4.17 4.89 22.15
C ALA A 98 -5.26 4.46 21.13
N LYS A 99 -4.93 3.54 20.22
CA LYS A 99 -5.90 2.98 19.27
C LYS A 99 -7.00 2.16 19.96
N ARG A 100 -6.67 1.50 21.08
CA ARG A 100 -7.64 0.74 21.90
C ARG A 100 -8.55 1.69 22.69
N GLU A 101 -7.98 2.74 23.26
CA GLU A 101 -8.69 3.78 24.01
C GLU A 101 -9.63 4.56 23.11
N PHE A 102 -9.16 5.03 21.95
CA PHE A 102 -10.00 5.70 20.96
C PHE A 102 -11.21 4.85 20.53
N ARG A 103 -11.04 3.54 20.36
CA ARG A 103 -12.16 2.61 20.08
C ARG A 103 -13.09 2.43 21.28
N SER A 104 -12.55 2.47 22.49
CA SER A 104 -13.34 2.41 23.73
C SER A 104 -14.16 3.68 23.93
N GLU A 105 -13.54 4.84 23.78
CA GLU A 105 -14.16 6.17 23.88
C GLU A 105 -15.20 6.39 22.78
N SER A 106 -14.90 6.00 21.54
CA SER A 106 -15.87 6.04 20.44
C SER A 106 -17.10 5.18 20.75
N ARG A 107 -16.93 4.00 21.34
CA ARG A 107 -18.07 3.13 21.76
C ARG A 107 -18.84 3.70 22.95
N ARG A 108 -18.15 4.31 23.92
CA ARG A 108 -18.78 4.98 25.06
C ARG A 108 -19.60 6.19 24.59
N ALA A 109 -19.05 7.02 23.72
CA ALA A 109 -19.76 8.15 23.12
C ALA A 109 -20.99 7.70 22.33
N LEU A 110 -20.88 6.62 21.54
CA LEU A 110 -22.05 6.02 20.87
C LEU A 110 -23.09 5.49 21.85
N GLY A 111 -22.65 4.87 22.95
CA GLY A 111 -23.54 4.36 24.00
C GLY A 111 -24.29 5.49 24.71
N VAL A 112 -23.60 6.57 25.07
CA VAL A 112 -24.20 7.77 25.68
C VAL A 112 -25.17 8.45 24.71
N ALA A 113 -24.78 8.62 23.45
CA ALA A 113 -25.66 9.17 22.41
C ALA A 113 -26.92 8.30 22.19
N LYS A 114 -26.78 6.97 22.27
CA LYS A 114 -27.92 6.05 22.19
C LYS A 114 -28.83 6.14 23.41
N GLN A 115 -28.26 6.36 24.59
CA GLN A 115 -29.01 6.50 25.83
C GLN A 115 -29.79 7.82 25.86
N SER A 116 -29.19 8.93 25.42
CA SER A 116 -29.89 10.21 25.28
C SER A 116 -31.00 10.16 24.24
N GLN A 117 -30.84 9.41 23.15
CA GLN A 117 -31.92 9.19 22.17
C GLN A 117 -33.07 8.37 22.77
N LEU A 118 -32.78 7.33 23.56
CA LEU A 118 -33.81 6.53 24.24
C LEU A 118 -34.55 7.29 25.35
N GLU A 119 -33.85 8.20 26.03
CA GLU A 119 -34.45 9.09 27.03
C GLU A 119 -35.32 10.17 26.37
N ALA A 120 -34.89 10.73 25.23
CA ALA A 120 -35.71 11.63 24.43
C ALA A 120 -36.99 10.93 23.93
N THR A 121 -36.89 9.72 23.38
CA THR A 121 -38.06 8.96 22.93
C THR A 121 -39.00 8.57 24.08
N LYS A 122 -38.47 8.30 25.28
CA LYS A 122 -39.29 8.01 26.47
C LYS A 122 -39.97 9.24 27.05
N ALA A 123 -39.35 10.42 26.94
CA ALA A 123 -39.96 11.69 27.37
C ALA A 123 -41.09 12.10 26.41
N ASP A 124 -40.94 11.84 25.11
CA ASP A 124 -42.00 12.05 24.12
C ASP A 124 -43.21 11.08 24.34
N ASP A 125 -42.98 9.89 24.90
CA ASP A 125 -44.04 8.93 25.24
C ASP A 125 -44.78 9.28 26.57
N ASP A 126 -44.14 9.98 27.52
CA ASP A 126 -44.70 10.34 28.85
C ASP A 126 -45.54 11.64 28.81
N GLU A 127 -45.36 12.49 27.80
CA GLU A 127 -46.13 13.74 27.61
C GLU A 127 -47.46 13.54 26.85
N THR A 128 -47.82 12.30 26.48
CA THR A 128 -49.10 11.99 25.80
C THR A 128 -50.16 11.34 26.69
N THR A 129 -49.90 11.13 27.99
CA THR A 129 -50.89 10.59 28.93
C THR A 129 -51.36 11.64 29.93
N GLU A 130 -52.14 12.62 29.49
CA GLU A 130 -53.21 13.28 30.28
C GLU A 130 -53.87 14.43 29.50
N VAL A 131 -54.73 14.11 28.52
CA VAL A 131 -55.99 14.86 28.33
C VAL A 131 -57.10 13.87 27.97
N VAL A 132 -58.14 13.93 28.78
CA VAL A 132 -59.39 13.17 28.83
C VAL A 132 -60.21 13.35 27.55
N ASP A 133 -60.98 12.32 27.15
CA ASP A 133 -62.34 12.58 26.67
C ASP A 133 -63.28 11.42 27.02
N THR A 134 -64.34 11.78 27.75
CA THR A 134 -65.46 10.91 28.07
C THR A 134 -66.47 10.86 26.92
N ASN A 135 -66.80 9.62 26.55
CA ASN A 135 -68.14 9.08 26.26
C ASN A 135 -68.62 8.92 24.81
N GLU A 136 -69.29 7.77 24.66
CA GLU A 136 -70.33 7.36 23.70
C GLU A 136 -70.00 6.83 22.28
N GLU A 137 -70.25 5.52 22.18
CA GLU A 137 -71.02 4.79 21.16
C GLU A 137 -70.53 4.65 19.69
N ALA A 138 -70.36 3.36 19.37
CA ALA A 138 -70.87 2.63 18.20
C ALA A 138 -70.00 2.46 16.94
N SER A 139 -70.03 1.19 16.49
CA SER A 139 -69.86 0.68 15.11
C SER A 139 -68.42 0.65 14.57
N ASP A 140 -67.95 -0.28 13.74
CA ASP A 140 -68.37 -1.61 13.27
C ASP A 140 -67.17 -2.15 12.45
N VAL A 141 -67.06 -3.48 12.33
CA VAL A 141 -66.69 -4.23 11.10
C VAL A 141 -65.26 -4.14 10.48
N ALA A 142 -64.61 -5.32 10.47
CA ALA A 142 -63.86 -5.96 9.35
C ALA A 142 -62.60 -5.24 8.78
N GLU A 143 -61.69 -5.80 7.99
CA GLU A 143 -61.40 -7.07 7.31
C GLU A 143 -59.91 -6.93 6.91
N LYS A 144 -59.03 -7.92 7.13
CA LYS A 144 -58.52 -8.80 6.07
C LYS A 144 -57.94 -8.08 4.84
N SER A 145 -56.61 -8.10 4.71
CA SER A 145 -55.85 -8.38 3.47
C SER A 145 -54.36 -8.51 3.81
#